data_AF-A0A359KI30-F1
#
_entry.id   AF-A0A359KI30-F1
#
_cell.length_a   1.000
_cell.length_b   1.000
_cell.length_c   1.000
_cell.angle_alpha   90.00
_cell.angle_beta   90.00
_cell.angle_gamma   90.00
#
_symmetry.space_group_name_H-M   'P 1'
#
loop_
_entity.id
_entity.type
_entity.pdbx_description
1 polymer ?
#
loop_
_entity_poly.entity_id
_entity_poly.type
_entity_poly.pdbx_seq_one_letter_code
_entity_poly.pdbx_strand_id
1 'polypeptide(L)' 'LIELKIVDRVIPEPLGGAHADREKAMQNVGHVLEEELKALSGLSAEQLKKQRADRFYAIGRLG' A
#
# COMPACT_ATOMS: atom_id res chain seq x y z
N LEU A 1 -7.45 10.11 -3.46
CA LEU A 1 -6.31 9.65 -2.61
C LEU A 1 -5.15 9.12 -3.44
N ILE A 2 -5.38 8.21 -4.40
CA ILE A 2 -4.34 7.74 -5.34
C ILE A 2 -3.77 8.90 -6.17
N GLU A 3 -4.61 9.72 -6.78
CA GLU A 3 -4.17 10.87 -7.59
C GLU A 3 -3.37 11.91 -6.78
N LEU A 4 -3.69 12.03 -5.49
CA LEU A 4 -2.97 12.87 -4.53
C LEU A 4 -1.68 12.21 -4.01
N LYS A 5 -1.35 11.00 -4.48
CA LYS A 5 -0.22 10.16 -4.05
C LYS A 5 -0.17 9.91 -2.53
N ILE A 6 -1.32 9.88 -1.88
CA ILE A 6 -1.44 9.61 -0.44
C ILE A 6 -1.41 8.10 -0.17
N VAL A 7 -2.07 7.32 -1.03
CA VAL A 7 -2.11 5.86 -0.99
C VAL A 7 -1.56 5.30 -2.30
N ASP A 8 -0.86 4.17 -2.22
CA ASP A 8 -0.16 3.59 -3.39
C ASP A 8 -1.08 2.72 -4.25
N ARG A 9 -2.00 2.00 -3.59
CA ARG A 9 -2.85 1.02 -4.24
C ARG A 9 -4.19 0.91 -3.52
N VAL A 10 -5.23 0.57 -4.28
CA VAL A 10 -6.52 0.11 -3.76
C VAL A 10 -6.63 -1.38 -4.03
N ILE A 11 -6.94 -2.15 -3.00
CA ILE A 11 -7.14 -3.60 -3.08
C ILE A 11 -8.60 -3.86 -3.44
N PRO A 12 -8.90 -4.63 -4.49
CA PRO A 12 -10.28 -4.88 -4.90
C PRO A 12 -11.01 -5.78 -3.89
N GLU A 13 -12.25 -5.41 -3.59
CA GLU A 13 -13.13 -6.23 -2.77
C GLU A 13 -13.75 -7.39 -3.58
N PRO A 14 -14.13 -8.50 -2.91
CA PRO A 14 -14.97 -9.53 -3.50
C PRO A 14 -16.32 -9.01 -3.99
N LEU A 15 -16.97 -9.76 -4.88
CA LEU A 15 -18.34 -9.46 -5.30
C LEU A 15 -19.28 -9.46 -4.09
N GLY A 16 -20.07 -8.40 -3.92
CA GLY A 16 -20.91 -8.20 -2.73
C GLY A 16 -20.18 -7.53 -1.55
N GLY A 17 -18.89 -7.22 -1.69
CA GLY A 17 -18.08 -6.52 -0.71
C GLY A 17 -17.30 -7.45 0.23
N ALA A 18 -16.33 -6.90 0.95
CA ALA A 18 -15.45 -7.65 1.84
C ALA A 18 -16.19 -8.40 2.97
N HIS A 19 -17.38 -7.92 3.35
CA HIS A 19 -18.22 -8.58 4.36
C HIS A 19 -18.95 -9.81 3.82
N ALA A 20 -19.20 -9.89 2.51
CA ALA A 20 -19.87 -11.00 1.86
C ALA A 20 -18.95 -12.23 1.72
N ASP A 21 -17.66 -12.00 1.51
CA ASP A 21 -16.63 -13.04 1.42
C ASP A 21 -15.36 -12.58 2.14
N ARG A 22 -15.35 -12.78 3.46
CA ARG A 22 -14.23 -12.34 4.32
C ARG A 22 -12.95 -13.10 4.02
N GLU A 23 -13.05 -14.38 3.67
CA GLU A 23 -11.88 -15.21 3.39
C GLU A 23 -11.14 -14.70 2.16
N LYS A 24 -11.87 -14.47 1.06
CA LYS A 24 -11.29 -13.91 -0.15
C LYS A 24 -10.75 -12.49 0.05
N ALA A 25 -11.43 -11.65 0.84
CA ALA A 25 -10.92 -10.34 1.20
C ALA A 25 -9.58 -10.42 1.94
N MET A 26 -9.45 -11.33 2.92
CA MET A 26 -8.21 -11.54 3.65
C MET A 26 -7.09 -12.09 2.75
N GLN A 27 -7.40 -13.03 1.85
CA GLN A 27 -6.43 -13.55 0.88
C GLN A 27 -5.92 -12.45 -0.05
N ASN A 28 -6.82 -11.61 -0.59
CA ASN A 28 -6.45 -10.48 -1.44
C ASN A 28 -5.52 -9.52 -0.69
N VAL A 29 -5.84 -9.17 0.56
CA VAL A 29 -4.98 -8.30 1.39
C VAL A 29 -3.64 -8.96 1.67
N GLY A 30 -3.64 -10.25 2.02
CA GLY A 30 -2.43 -11.02 2.31
C GLY A 30 -1.46 -11.04 1.13
N HIS A 31 -1.94 -11.31 -0.08
CA HIS A 31 -1.11 -11.31 -1.29
C HIS A 31 -0.47 -9.94 -1.54
N VAL A 32 -1.26 -8.86 -1.46
CA VAL A 32 -0.72 -7.50 -1.65
C VAL A 32 0.28 -7.15 -0.55
N LEU A 33 0.02 -7.51 0.70
CA LEU A 33 0.95 -7.26 1.79
C LEU A 33 2.28 -7.99 1.59
N GLU A 34 2.25 -9.24 1.13
CA GLU A 34 3.46 -10.01 0.82
C GLU A 34 4.28 -9.35 -0.31
N GLU A 35 3.61 -8.91 -1.38
CA GLU A 35 4.26 -8.17 -2.49
C GLU A 35 4.98 -6.91 -1.98
N GLU A 36 4.30 -6.09 -1.19
CA GLU A 36 4.86 -4.83 -0.67
C GLU A 36 6.02 -5.08 0.31
N LEU A 37 5.87 -6.05 1.23
CA LEU A 37 6.94 -6.40 2.16
C LEU A 37 8.16 -6.94 1.43
N LYS A 38 7.96 -7.74 0.38
CA LYS A 38 9.04 -8.26 -0.45
C LYS A 38 9.77 -7.16 -1.20
N ALA A 39 9.05 -6.14 -1.69
CA ALA A 39 9.68 -4.97 -2.33
C ALA A 39 10.54 -4.17 -1.34
N LEU A 40 10.12 -4.08 -0.08
CA LEU A 40 10.84 -3.34 0.97
C LEU A 40 11.98 -4.12 1.62
N SER A 41 11.94 -5.46 1.63
CA SER A 41 12.88 -6.30 2.38
C SER A 41 14.33 -6.24 1.87
N GLY A 42 14.53 -5.88 0.60
CA GLY A 42 15.86 -5.70 0.01
C GLY A 42 16.52 -4.36 0.30
N LEU A 43 15.83 -3.44 0.98
CA LEU A 43 16.31 -2.09 1.23
C LEU A 43 17.04 -2.00 2.58
N SER A 44 18.10 -1.19 2.61
CA SER A 44 18.78 -0.86 3.86
C SER A 44 17.88 0.01 4.76
N ALA A 45 18.16 0.01 6.06
CA ALA A 45 17.45 0.86 7.01
C ALA A 45 17.52 2.35 6.65
N GLU A 46 18.64 2.81 6.08
CA GLU A 46 18.80 4.20 5.62
C GLU A 46 17.92 4.49 4.40
N GLN A 47 17.86 3.58 3.43
CA GLN A 47 17.01 3.71 2.25
C GLN A 47 15.53 3.76 2.65
N LEU A 48 15.10 2.90 3.58
CA LEU A 48 13.72 2.88 4.08
C LEU A 48 13.34 4.20 4.76
N LYS A 49 14.23 4.75 5.60
CA LYS A 49 13.99 6.03 6.27
C LYS A 49 13.91 7.18 5.27
N LYS A 50 14.82 7.20 4.29
CA LYS A 50 14.85 8.23 3.24
C LYS A 50 13.56 8.21 2.40
N GLN A 51 13.18 7.04 1.87
CA GLN A 51 11.95 6.89 1.08
C GLN A 51 10.71 7.32 1.86
N ARG A 52 10.64 6.97 3.15
CA ARG A 52 9.54 7.39 4.02
C ARG A 52 9.49 8.92 4.15
N ALA A 53 10.63 9.57 4.43
CA ALA A 53 10.69 11.02 4.54
C ALA A 53 10.29 11.70 3.22
N ASP A 54 10.84 11.24 2.10
CA ASP A 54 10.54 11.76 0.75
C ASP A 54 9.03 11.66 0.46
N ARG A 55 8.39 10.52 0.80
CA ARG A 55 6.94 10.34 0.68
C ARG A 55 6.18 11.42 1.47
N PHE A 56 6.48 11.59 2.76
CA PHE A 56 5.75 12.54 3.60
C PHE A 56 5.94 13.99 3.15
N TYR A 57 7.15 14.36 2.71
CA TYR A 57 7.40 15.70 2.19
C TYR A 57 6.70 15.98 0.86
N ALA A 58 6.42 14.96 0.05
CA ALA A 58 5.70 15.10 -1.21
C ALA A 58 4.19 15.31 -1.03
N ILE A 59 3.60 14.86 0.08
CA ILE A 59 2.17 15.02 0.35
C ILE A 59 1.83 16.51 0.43
N GLY A 60 0.84 16.95 -0.34
CA GLY A 60 0.35 18.33 -0.35
C GLY A 60 1.17 19.33 -1.19
N ARG A 61 2.24 18.89 -1.87
CA ARG A 61 3.01 19.76 -2.80
C ARG A 61 2.40 19.93 -4.20
N LEU A 62 1.41 19.10 -4.54
CA LEU A 62 0.74 19.12 -5.86
C LEU A 62 -0.51 20.02 -5.88
N GLY A 63 -0.56 21.03 -5.02
CA GLY A 63 -1.65 22.01 -4.90
C GLY A 63 -1.22 23.41 -5.27
#